data_AF-A0A843GY36-F1
#
_entry.id   AF-A0A843GY36-F1
#
_cell.length_a   1.000
_cell.length_b   1.000
_cell.length_c   1.000
_cell.angle_alpha   90.00
_cell.angle_beta   90.00
_cell.angle_gamma   90.00
#
_symmetry.space_group_name_H-M   'P 1'
#
loop_
_entity.id
_entity.type
_entity.pdbx_description
1 polymer ?
#
loop_
_entity_poly.entity_id
_entity_poly.type
_entity_poly.pdbx_seq_one_letter_code
_entity_poly.pdbx_strand_id
1 'polypeptide(L)'
;MSAVTPQTELRLLKCPIESDNRNQLTFSNATAQYNYFNGLTHLTVDNFTYQRKDNVIRYPAHIDTILSYNYVMYQNEAYTNKWFYAFITNMEYVNDNMTLITIKTDTFQTWQFDMVWKRSFVEREHVNNDTLGLHTVPENLEMGAPKVYATLKDSVNNDLAIVTQSIIDPDNYQKVDEFHKYQNIPIPGKYNRWDTTTSPYERLQDFINWLDTNSKKDALVNMFLAPKWILGTPQGGSGIEVEETDTIPSKFLGISRISSLDGYTPKNKKLLTYPYCYIALSNQIGQYKTYRQERWELDQNNEMLVVMKGVITPGCSIKALPFGYNGEGYGKGYIDEGITLGKFPILAWTSDTYTNWLTQNGVNLAIKGAGAVSGVIGGLALMSTGGGALAGASMLASGLGMVTDSVKEVYQHSLVPDSIEGSLNSGDVLNAYGENRLTCYRMGITQEYAKIIDNYFSTYGYKINETKIPNITGRTNWNYVKTIGANIEGDIPENDLNDLKTMFNNGITLWHKTNYYLDYSQSNNIA
;
A
#
# COMPACT_ATOMS: atom_id res chain seq x y z
N MET A 1 33.70 2.75 -64.76
CA MET A 1 33.21 2.17 -63.50
C MET A 1 34.35 2.30 -62.50
N SER A 2 34.27 3.27 -61.58
CA SER A 2 35.30 3.40 -60.54
C SER A 2 35.14 2.23 -59.58
N ALA A 3 36.16 1.39 -59.44
CA ALA A 3 36.16 0.32 -58.45
C ALA A 3 36.12 0.98 -57.06
N VAL A 4 35.07 0.70 -56.29
CA VAL A 4 35.01 1.15 -54.90
C VAL A 4 36.05 0.34 -54.14
N THR A 5 37.10 1.01 -53.67
CA THR A 5 38.13 0.40 -52.83
C THR A 5 37.48 -0.10 -51.53
N PRO A 6 37.79 -1.30 -51.04
CA PRO A 6 37.29 -1.78 -49.75
C PRO A 6 37.69 -0.81 -48.62
N GLN A 7 36.71 -0.21 -47.95
CA GLN A 7 36.91 0.75 -46.84
C GLN A 7 35.96 0.44 -45.68
N THR A 8 35.74 -0.85 -45.41
CA THR A 8 34.94 -1.27 -44.26
C THR A 8 35.88 -1.64 -43.13
N GLU A 9 35.67 -1.04 -41.97
CA GLU A 9 36.30 -1.49 -40.72
C GLU A 9 35.35 -2.49 -40.06
N LEU A 10 35.88 -3.67 -39.71
CA LEU A 10 35.10 -4.71 -39.04
C LEU A 10 35.84 -5.22 -37.81
N ARG A 11 35.11 -5.41 -36.72
CA ARG A 11 35.62 -5.97 -35.48
C ARG A 11 34.75 -7.10 -34.99
N LEU A 12 35.36 -8.23 -34.67
CA LEU A 12 34.72 -9.31 -33.92
C LEU A 12 34.95 -9.08 -32.44
N LEU A 13 33.90 -9.08 -31.62
CA LEU A 13 33.97 -8.75 -30.20
C LEU A 13 33.42 -9.86 -29.32
N LYS A 14 34.00 -9.95 -28.12
CA LYS A 14 33.43 -10.72 -27.02
C LYS A 14 32.56 -9.79 -26.18
N CYS A 15 31.25 -9.85 -26.41
CA CYS A 15 30.26 -8.96 -25.81
C CYS A 15 29.41 -9.70 -24.76
N PRO A 16 29.11 -9.07 -23.61
CA PRO A 16 28.22 -9.69 -22.61
C PRO A 16 26.73 -9.60 -22.98
N ILE A 17 26.34 -8.77 -23.96
CA ILE A 17 24.93 -8.61 -24.36
C ILE A 17 24.48 -9.86 -25.13
N GLU A 18 23.25 -10.31 -24.85
CA GLU A 18 22.65 -11.49 -25.47
C GLU A 18 21.55 -11.12 -26.49
N SER A 19 21.35 -12.00 -27.48
CA SER A 19 20.39 -11.79 -28.58
C SER A 19 18.91 -11.93 -28.19
N ASP A 20 18.63 -12.30 -26.94
CA ASP A 20 17.26 -12.40 -26.41
C ASP A 20 16.61 -11.04 -26.13
N ASN A 21 17.41 -9.96 -26.18
CA ASN A 21 17.02 -8.57 -26.00
C ASN A 21 16.28 -8.27 -24.69
N ARG A 22 16.51 -9.07 -23.63
CA ARG A 22 15.94 -8.78 -22.30
C ARG A 22 16.74 -7.73 -21.54
N ASN A 23 18.03 -7.63 -21.83
CA ASN A 23 18.96 -6.72 -21.17
C ASN A 23 19.83 -6.01 -22.21
N GLN A 24 19.80 -4.68 -22.22
CA GLN A 24 20.63 -3.87 -23.11
C GLN A 24 21.43 -2.83 -22.33
N LEU A 25 22.58 -2.43 -22.86
CA LEU A 25 23.39 -1.35 -22.31
C LEU A 25 22.98 -0.02 -22.93
N THR A 26 22.90 1.03 -22.13
CA THR A 26 22.64 2.39 -22.63
C THR A 26 23.87 3.27 -22.47
N PHE A 27 24.07 4.16 -23.42
CA PHE A 27 25.17 5.13 -23.40
C PHE A 27 24.66 6.57 -23.51
N SER A 28 25.46 7.52 -23.04
CA SER A 28 25.10 8.95 -23.09
C SER A 28 25.19 9.56 -24.48
N ASN A 29 26.01 8.98 -25.37
CA ASN A 29 26.18 9.38 -26.77
C ASN A 29 26.91 8.28 -27.56
N ALA A 30 26.91 8.43 -28.90
CA ALA A 30 27.55 7.48 -29.83
C ALA A 30 29.06 7.29 -29.56
N THR A 31 29.77 8.33 -29.13
CA THR A 31 31.19 8.23 -28.80
C THR A 31 31.42 7.35 -27.57
N ALA A 32 30.60 7.49 -26.53
CA ALA A 32 30.68 6.65 -25.34
C ALA A 32 30.34 5.18 -25.65
N GLN A 33 29.34 4.94 -26.51
CA GLN A 33 29.02 3.61 -27.01
C GLN A 33 30.19 3.00 -27.78
N TYR A 34 30.73 3.71 -28.77
CA TYR A 34 31.88 3.27 -29.55
C TYR A 34 33.07 2.93 -28.63
N ASN A 35 33.43 3.83 -27.71
CA ASN A 35 34.56 3.62 -26.80
C ASN A 35 34.39 2.38 -25.94
N TYR A 36 33.16 2.08 -25.49
CA TYR A 36 32.89 0.88 -24.72
C TYR A 36 33.13 -0.39 -25.56
N PHE A 37 32.48 -0.51 -26.72
CA PHE A 37 32.64 -1.69 -27.56
C PHE A 37 34.08 -1.85 -28.06
N ASN A 38 34.72 -0.76 -28.48
CA ASN A 38 36.13 -0.73 -28.86
C ASN A 38 37.08 -1.17 -27.72
N GLY A 39 36.68 -0.96 -26.46
CA GLY A 39 37.44 -1.39 -25.28
C GLY A 39 37.29 -2.88 -24.92
N LEU A 40 36.33 -3.59 -25.51
CA LEU A 40 36.16 -5.04 -25.30
C LEU A 40 37.27 -5.83 -25.99
N THR A 41 37.46 -7.09 -25.60
CA THR A 41 38.34 -8.01 -26.32
C THR A 41 37.82 -8.21 -27.74
N HIS A 42 38.64 -7.86 -28.75
CA HIS A 42 38.24 -7.89 -30.15
C HIS A 42 39.38 -8.28 -31.10
N LEU A 43 39.01 -8.67 -32.31
CA LEU A 43 39.89 -8.79 -33.48
C LEU A 43 39.47 -7.75 -34.52
N THR A 44 40.42 -7.05 -35.12
CA THR A 44 40.17 -6.00 -36.12
C THR A 44 40.57 -6.45 -37.52
N VAL A 45 39.75 -6.10 -38.50
CA VAL A 45 40.05 -6.25 -39.92
C VAL A 45 39.70 -4.94 -40.64
N ASP A 46 40.72 -4.30 -41.18
CA ASP A 46 40.60 -3.06 -41.96
C ASP A 46 40.48 -3.35 -43.46
N ASN A 47 39.99 -2.37 -44.22
CA ASN A 47 39.83 -2.45 -45.68
C ASN A 47 39.03 -3.69 -46.12
N PHE A 48 37.98 -4.01 -45.36
CA PHE A 48 37.13 -5.13 -45.65
C PHE A 48 36.10 -4.77 -46.74
N THR A 49 35.60 -5.78 -47.45
CA THR A 49 34.51 -5.57 -48.43
C THR A 49 33.27 -5.02 -47.74
N TYR A 50 32.39 -4.34 -48.48
CA TYR A 50 31.17 -3.77 -47.91
C TYR A 50 30.35 -4.82 -47.15
N GLN A 51 30.05 -4.54 -45.88
CA GLN A 51 29.23 -5.43 -45.06
C GLN A 51 27.77 -5.03 -45.09
N ARG A 52 26.91 -6.01 -45.41
CA ARG A 52 25.47 -5.84 -45.51
C ARG A 52 24.82 -6.19 -44.18
N LYS A 53 23.76 -5.45 -43.84
CA LYS A 53 22.87 -5.73 -42.71
C LYS A 53 22.31 -7.15 -42.81
N ASP A 54 22.25 -7.85 -41.66
CA ASP A 54 21.66 -9.20 -41.51
C ASP A 54 22.14 -10.23 -42.55
N ASN A 55 23.42 -10.16 -42.92
CA ASN A 55 23.98 -11.02 -43.96
C ASN A 55 25.19 -11.83 -43.46
N VAL A 56 25.68 -12.73 -44.30
CA VAL A 56 26.87 -13.53 -44.00
C VAL A 56 28.16 -12.74 -44.28
N ILE A 57 29.03 -12.68 -43.29
CA ILE A 57 30.40 -12.16 -43.37
C ILE A 57 31.33 -13.32 -43.71
N ARG A 58 32.19 -13.15 -44.72
CA ARG A 58 33.23 -14.14 -45.09
C ARG A 58 34.55 -13.81 -44.40
N TYR A 59 34.70 -14.22 -43.15
CA TYR A 59 35.84 -13.83 -42.32
C TYR A 59 37.09 -14.67 -42.63
N PRO A 60 38.27 -14.05 -42.86
CA PRO A 60 39.48 -14.72 -43.34
C PRO A 60 40.27 -15.39 -42.19
N ALA A 61 39.64 -16.28 -41.43
CA ALA A 61 40.29 -17.03 -40.36
C ALA A 61 39.68 -18.42 -40.18
N HIS A 62 40.46 -19.34 -39.63
CA HIS A 62 39.99 -20.65 -39.16
C HIS A 62 38.96 -20.47 -38.03
N ILE A 63 37.90 -21.28 -38.03
CA ILE A 63 36.79 -21.13 -37.06
C ILE A 63 37.26 -21.21 -35.59
N ASP A 64 38.18 -22.11 -35.26
CA ASP A 64 38.70 -22.29 -33.89
C ASP A 64 39.38 -21.04 -33.31
N THR A 65 39.91 -20.14 -34.14
CA THR A 65 40.54 -18.90 -33.65
C THR A 65 39.53 -17.83 -33.31
N ILE A 66 38.31 -17.91 -33.85
CA ILE A 66 37.26 -16.91 -33.70
C ILE A 66 36.02 -17.42 -32.97
N LEU A 67 35.96 -18.70 -32.60
CA LEU A 67 34.79 -19.33 -31.97
C LEU A 67 34.34 -18.66 -30.66
N SER A 68 35.25 -17.97 -29.96
CA SER A 68 34.96 -17.31 -28.69
C SER A 68 34.28 -15.94 -28.80
N TYR A 69 34.19 -15.39 -30.01
CA TYR A 69 33.55 -14.10 -30.30
C TYR A 69 32.08 -14.30 -30.63
N ASN A 70 31.21 -13.43 -30.14
CA ASN A 70 29.75 -13.56 -30.24
C ASN A 70 29.07 -12.30 -30.82
N TYR A 71 29.85 -11.28 -31.17
CA TYR A 71 29.32 -10.00 -31.60
C TYR A 71 30.21 -9.37 -32.68
N VAL A 72 29.64 -8.50 -33.49
CA VAL A 72 30.33 -7.76 -34.55
C VAL A 72 29.96 -6.28 -34.45
N MET A 73 30.95 -5.41 -34.62
CA MET A 73 30.70 -4.01 -34.98
C MET A 73 31.43 -3.70 -36.27
N TYR A 74 30.78 -2.96 -37.17
CA TYR A 74 31.38 -2.58 -38.44
C TYR A 74 30.93 -1.20 -38.90
N GLN A 75 31.77 -0.56 -39.72
CA GLN A 75 31.53 0.74 -40.31
C GLN A 75 31.91 0.70 -41.79
N ASN A 76 30.96 1.00 -42.66
CA ASN A 76 31.20 1.12 -44.10
C ASN A 76 31.61 2.56 -44.43
N GLU A 77 32.85 2.96 -44.12
CA GLU A 77 33.32 4.36 -44.12
C GLU A 77 33.13 5.08 -45.46
N ALA A 78 33.23 4.36 -46.58
CA ALA A 78 32.99 4.90 -47.91
C ALA A 78 31.57 5.47 -48.11
N TYR A 79 30.61 5.12 -47.24
CA TYR A 79 29.19 5.45 -47.37
C TYR A 79 28.61 6.17 -46.16
N THR A 80 29.06 5.82 -44.95
CA THR A 80 28.52 6.40 -43.71
C THR A 80 29.54 6.31 -42.57
N ASN A 81 29.49 7.30 -41.68
CA ASN A 81 30.24 7.30 -40.44
C ASN A 81 29.50 6.56 -39.30
N LYS A 82 28.36 5.92 -39.56
CA LYS A 82 27.59 5.18 -38.56
C LYS A 82 28.20 3.80 -38.28
N TRP A 83 28.37 3.48 -37.01
CA TRP A 83 28.68 2.12 -36.55
C TRP A 83 27.41 1.27 -36.48
N PHE A 84 27.49 0.07 -37.04
CA PHE A 84 26.47 -0.96 -36.93
C PHE A 84 26.93 -2.02 -35.95
N TYR A 85 25.99 -2.49 -35.13
CA TYR A 85 26.22 -3.50 -34.09
C TYR A 85 25.35 -4.72 -34.36
N ALA A 86 25.90 -5.92 -34.26
CA ALA A 86 25.19 -7.13 -34.60
C ALA A 86 25.65 -8.34 -33.78
N PHE A 87 24.70 -9.20 -33.41
CA PHE A 87 24.97 -10.50 -32.82
C PHE A 87 25.44 -11.49 -33.88
N ILE A 88 26.37 -12.36 -33.52
CA ILE A 88 26.72 -13.53 -34.31
C ILE A 88 25.72 -14.64 -33.99
N THR A 89 24.96 -15.09 -34.98
CA THR A 89 23.94 -16.13 -34.80
C THR A 89 24.43 -17.51 -35.21
N ASN A 90 25.42 -17.58 -36.11
CA ASN A 90 26.02 -18.82 -36.56
C ASN A 90 27.44 -18.60 -37.10
N MET A 91 28.31 -19.59 -36.94
CA MET A 91 29.62 -19.68 -37.59
C MET A 91 29.75 -21.01 -38.32
N GLU A 92 30.11 -20.98 -39.60
CA GLU A 92 30.23 -22.16 -40.45
C GLU A 92 31.64 -22.25 -41.06
N TYR A 93 32.32 -23.37 -40.85
CA TYR A 93 33.63 -23.65 -41.42
C TYR A 93 33.52 -23.85 -42.94
N VAL A 94 34.38 -23.18 -43.71
CA VAL A 94 34.50 -23.40 -45.17
C VAL A 94 35.83 -24.05 -45.50
N ASN A 95 36.92 -23.47 -45.01
CA ASN A 95 38.28 -23.99 -45.12
C ASN A 95 39.16 -23.32 -44.06
N ASP A 96 40.44 -23.71 -43.98
CA ASP A 96 41.34 -23.25 -42.92
C ASP A 96 41.58 -21.73 -42.89
N ASN A 97 41.31 -21.03 -43.99
CA ASN A 97 41.48 -19.59 -44.11
C ASN A 97 40.15 -18.83 -44.22
N MET A 98 39.00 -19.50 -44.05
CA MET A 98 37.69 -18.87 -44.22
C MET A 98 36.59 -19.50 -43.36
N THR A 99 35.90 -18.63 -42.63
CA THR A 99 34.69 -18.95 -41.87
C THR A 99 33.55 -18.02 -42.28
N LEU A 100 32.36 -18.56 -42.46
CA LEU A 100 31.14 -17.78 -42.68
C LEU A 100 30.52 -17.41 -41.32
N ILE A 101 30.30 -16.13 -41.08
CA ILE A 101 29.68 -15.62 -39.86
C ILE A 101 28.33 -15.03 -40.24
N THR A 102 27.25 -15.63 -39.77
CA THR A 102 25.89 -15.09 -39.94
C THR A 102 25.63 -14.10 -38.82
N ILE A 103 25.21 -12.88 -39.16
CA ILE A 103 24.91 -11.84 -38.19
C ILE A 103 23.43 -11.44 -38.19
N LYS A 104 22.96 -10.98 -37.03
CA LYS A 104 21.66 -10.30 -36.86
C LYS A 104 21.89 -8.97 -36.16
N THR A 105 21.43 -7.89 -36.76
CA THR A 105 21.58 -6.53 -36.22
C THR A 105 20.97 -6.44 -34.82
N ASP A 106 21.75 -5.89 -33.90
CA ASP A 106 21.26 -5.40 -32.62
C ASP A 106 20.61 -4.04 -32.87
N THR A 107 19.28 -4.06 -32.97
CA THR A 107 18.51 -2.86 -33.32
C THR A 107 18.61 -1.80 -32.22
N PHE A 108 18.74 -2.19 -30.95
CA PHE A 108 18.87 -1.23 -29.86
C PHE A 108 20.21 -0.51 -29.91
N GLN A 109 21.32 -1.25 -29.98
CA GLN A 109 22.64 -0.64 -30.03
C GLN A 109 22.84 0.18 -31.30
N THR A 110 22.40 -0.33 -32.46
CA THR A 110 22.55 0.39 -33.73
C THR A 110 21.77 1.69 -33.77
N TRP A 111 20.57 1.73 -33.21
CA TRP A 111 19.65 2.87 -33.35
C TRP A 111 19.41 3.67 -32.07
N GLN A 112 20.20 3.42 -31.00
CA GLN A 112 19.98 3.99 -29.67
C GLN A 112 19.75 5.52 -29.67
N PHE A 113 20.48 6.23 -30.54
CA PHE A 113 20.48 7.69 -30.61
C PHE A 113 19.57 8.26 -31.72
N ASP A 114 18.98 7.40 -32.54
CA ASP A 114 18.08 7.78 -33.62
C ASP A 114 16.61 7.63 -33.20
N MET A 115 16.35 6.94 -32.08
CA MET A 115 15.02 6.75 -31.52
C MET A 115 14.45 8.06 -30.94
N VAL A 116 13.24 8.40 -31.36
CA VAL A 116 12.42 9.48 -30.84
C VAL A 116 11.21 8.88 -30.12
N TRP A 117 11.20 9.00 -28.80
CA TRP A 117 10.13 8.50 -27.95
C TRP A 117 8.86 9.33 -28.05
N LYS A 118 7.74 8.65 -28.27
CA LYS A 118 6.39 9.24 -28.15
C LYS A 118 5.63 8.61 -26.99
N ARG A 119 4.50 9.22 -26.67
CA ARG A 119 3.62 8.72 -25.60
C ARG A 119 3.16 7.31 -25.97
N SER A 120 3.44 6.36 -25.09
CA SER A 120 3.13 4.94 -25.23
C SER A 120 2.37 4.49 -23.99
N PHE A 121 1.52 3.47 -24.09
CA PHE A 121 0.93 2.87 -22.91
C PHE A 121 2.01 2.09 -22.15
N VAL A 122 2.37 2.56 -20.95
CA VAL A 122 3.38 1.93 -20.09
C VAL A 122 2.69 0.97 -19.15
N GLU A 123 3.03 -0.31 -19.25
CA GLU A 123 2.54 -1.35 -18.34
C GLU A 123 3.34 -1.32 -17.03
N ARG A 124 4.67 -1.31 -17.14
CA ARG A 124 5.59 -1.31 -15.99
C ARG A 124 6.82 -0.48 -16.27
N GLU A 125 7.25 0.31 -15.28
CA GLU A 125 8.53 1.00 -15.31
C GLU A 125 9.01 1.35 -13.89
N HIS A 126 10.28 1.75 -13.77
CA HIS A 126 10.75 2.40 -12.55
C HIS A 126 10.26 3.84 -12.48
N VAL A 127 9.78 4.28 -11.32
CA VAL A 127 9.28 5.65 -11.11
C VAL A 127 10.38 6.61 -10.66
N ASN A 128 10.25 7.90 -11.02
CA ASN A 128 11.15 9.00 -10.63
C ASN A 128 10.70 9.76 -9.39
N ASN A 129 9.49 9.48 -8.91
CA ASN A 129 8.98 10.00 -7.65
C ASN A 129 8.33 8.84 -6.92
N ASP A 130 8.95 8.39 -5.85
CA ASP A 130 8.46 7.29 -5.02
C ASP A 130 7.87 7.80 -3.70
N THR A 131 7.13 8.91 -3.74
CA THR A 131 6.43 9.44 -2.56
C THR A 131 5.34 8.45 -2.13
N LEU A 132 5.27 8.16 -0.82
CA LEU A 132 4.28 7.24 -0.25
C LEU A 132 2.85 7.67 -0.64
N GLY A 133 2.07 6.72 -1.18
CA GLY A 133 0.69 6.94 -1.58
C GLY A 133 0.49 7.38 -3.03
N LEU A 134 1.57 7.75 -3.75
CA LEU A 134 1.47 8.15 -5.15
C LEU A 134 1.17 6.95 -6.08
N HIS A 135 1.71 5.77 -5.75
CA HIS A 135 1.62 4.56 -6.58
C HIS A 135 0.78 3.48 -5.91
N THR A 136 -0.52 3.43 -6.21
CA THR A 136 -1.47 2.50 -5.58
C THR A 136 -2.13 1.52 -6.56
N VAL A 137 -1.68 1.50 -7.82
CA VAL A 137 -2.16 0.55 -8.83
C VAL A 137 -1.91 -0.89 -8.35
N PRO A 138 -2.94 -1.76 -8.31
CA PRO A 138 -2.80 -3.15 -7.84
C PRO A 138 -1.79 -3.97 -8.65
N GLU A 139 -0.88 -4.64 -7.93
CA GLU A 139 0.18 -5.48 -8.50
C GLU A 139 -0.23 -6.96 -8.64
N ASN A 140 -1.27 -7.39 -7.89
CA ASN A 140 -1.80 -8.76 -7.83
C ASN A 140 -0.72 -9.82 -7.51
N LEU A 141 0.07 -9.55 -6.47
CA LEU A 141 1.14 -10.41 -5.97
C LEU A 141 0.70 -11.11 -4.68
N GLU A 142 1.18 -12.33 -4.44
CA GLU A 142 1.01 -13.05 -3.18
C GLU A 142 1.68 -12.32 -2.01
N MET A 143 1.00 -12.27 -0.88
CA MET A 143 1.33 -11.39 0.26
C MET A 143 1.43 -12.15 1.58
N GLY A 144 0.93 -13.39 1.60
CA GLY A 144 0.70 -14.16 2.82
C GLY A 144 -0.41 -13.56 3.68
N ALA A 145 -0.62 -14.18 4.85
CA ALA A 145 -1.53 -13.65 5.84
C ALA A 145 -0.94 -12.40 6.54
N PRO A 146 -1.73 -11.34 6.75
CA PRO A 146 -1.27 -10.15 7.44
C PRO A 146 -1.04 -10.41 8.94
N LYS A 147 -0.08 -9.69 9.52
CA LYS A 147 0.33 -9.77 10.92
C LYS A 147 0.07 -8.43 11.64
N VAL A 148 -0.27 -8.50 12.92
CA VAL A 148 -0.33 -7.33 13.81
C VAL A 148 1.09 -6.94 14.23
N TYR A 149 1.53 -5.73 13.89
CA TYR A 149 2.84 -5.20 14.32
C TYR A 149 2.76 -4.42 15.63
N ALA A 150 1.66 -3.69 15.83
CA ALA A 150 1.45 -2.90 17.03
C ALA A 150 -0.04 -2.83 17.35
N THR A 151 -0.35 -2.82 18.63
CA THR A 151 -1.70 -2.58 19.16
C THR A 151 -1.65 -1.28 19.95
N LEU A 152 -2.48 -0.32 19.57
CA LEU A 152 -2.67 0.94 20.25
C LEU A 152 -4.07 0.95 20.84
N LYS A 153 -4.17 1.31 22.12
CA LYS A 153 -5.45 1.48 22.80
C LYS A 153 -5.55 2.90 23.27
N ASP A 154 -6.76 3.45 23.30
CA ASP A 154 -6.96 4.70 24.00
C ASP A 154 -6.69 4.54 25.51
N SER A 155 -6.31 5.64 26.16
CA SER A 155 -6.03 5.67 27.60
C SER A 155 -7.15 6.30 28.43
N VAL A 156 -8.20 6.81 27.78
CA VAL A 156 -9.17 7.70 28.40
C VAL A 156 -10.46 6.99 28.82
N ASN A 157 -10.79 5.86 28.18
CA ASN A 157 -12.05 5.16 28.41
C ASN A 157 -12.09 4.27 29.68
N ASN A 158 -10.97 4.10 30.37
CA ASN A 158 -10.94 3.40 31.68
C ASN A 158 -10.87 4.34 32.88
N ASP A 159 -10.69 5.65 32.68
CA ASP A 159 -10.80 6.60 33.77
C ASP A 159 -12.29 6.94 33.94
N LEU A 160 -12.95 6.20 34.82
CA LEU A 160 -14.41 6.19 34.97
C LEU A 160 -14.86 6.97 36.21
N ALA A 161 -16.09 7.49 36.15
CA ALA A 161 -16.84 7.96 37.30
C ALA A 161 -18.25 7.37 37.27
N ILE A 162 -18.88 7.28 38.43
CA ILE A 162 -20.32 6.98 38.52
C ILE A 162 -21.06 8.28 38.24
N VAL A 163 -22.09 8.21 37.39
CA VAL A 163 -22.97 9.33 37.08
C VAL A 163 -24.37 8.98 37.55
N THR A 164 -25.00 9.93 38.25
CA THR A 164 -26.41 9.83 38.65
C THR A 164 -27.22 10.92 37.97
N GLN A 165 -28.38 10.56 37.44
CA GLN A 165 -29.41 11.51 37.01
C GLN A 165 -30.46 11.64 38.11
N SER A 166 -30.66 12.84 38.65
CA SER A 166 -31.60 13.07 39.74
C SER A 166 -32.41 14.34 39.56
N ILE A 167 -33.68 14.31 39.98
CA ILE A 167 -34.54 15.50 40.13
C ILE A 167 -34.43 16.12 41.54
N ILE A 168 -33.50 15.63 42.35
CA ILE A 168 -33.10 16.23 43.63
C ILE A 168 -31.59 16.49 43.59
N ASP A 169 -31.23 17.70 43.96
CA ASP A 169 -29.83 18.15 44.04
C ASP A 169 -29.16 17.53 45.29
N PRO A 170 -28.01 16.84 45.14
CA PRO A 170 -27.33 16.19 46.24
C PRO A 170 -26.69 17.13 47.26
N ASP A 171 -26.50 18.42 46.93
CA ASP A 171 -25.83 19.37 47.84
C ASP A 171 -26.79 20.07 48.80
N ASN A 172 -27.98 20.41 48.31
CA ASN A 172 -28.97 21.19 49.07
C ASN A 172 -30.30 20.44 49.28
N TYR A 173 -30.42 19.23 48.74
CA TYR A 173 -31.59 18.36 48.84
C TYR A 173 -32.90 18.98 48.32
N GLN A 174 -32.81 19.99 47.46
CA GLN A 174 -33.95 20.64 46.83
C GLN A 174 -34.30 19.98 45.50
N LYS A 175 -35.56 20.14 45.10
CA LYS A 175 -36.07 19.64 43.82
C LYS A 175 -35.52 20.47 42.66
N VAL A 176 -35.14 19.79 41.59
CA VAL A 176 -34.72 20.37 40.33
C VAL A 176 -35.78 20.07 39.28
N ASP A 177 -36.63 21.07 39.00
CA ASP A 177 -37.81 20.95 38.12
C ASP A 177 -37.56 21.42 36.68
N GLU A 178 -36.31 21.67 36.34
CA GLU A 178 -35.92 22.21 35.04
C GLU A 178 -35.26 21.12 34.17
N PHE A 179 -35.35 21.32 32.85
CA PHE A 179 -34.58 20.55 31.90
C PHE A 179 -33.17 21.12 31.84
N HIS A 180 -32.18 20.24 31.97
CA HIS A 180 -30.79 20.57 31.76
C HIS A 180 -30.33 20.04 30.41
N LYS A 181 -29.38 20.73 29.77
CA LYS A 181 -28.91 20.38 28.43
C LYS A 181 -27.44 19.97 28.48
N TYR A 182 -27.19 18.70 28.15
CA TYR A 182 -25.84 18.15 28.08
C TYR A 182 -25.55 17.71 26.66
N GLN A 183 -24.52 18.31 26.06
CA GLN A 183 -24.00 18.01 24.73
C GLN A 183 -25.09 18.06 23.65
N ASN A 184 -25.89 19.12 23.74
CA ASN A 184 -27.06 19.38 22.91
C ASN A 184 -28.23 18.37 23.07
N ILE A 185 -28.23 17.59 24.16
CA ILE A 185 -29.34 16.69 24.52
C ILE A 185 -30.04 17.22 25.78
N PRO A 186 -31.33 17.60 25.70
CA PRO A 186 -32.11 17.97 26.87
C PRO A 186 -32.50 16.73 27.69
N ILE A 187 -32.31 16.79 29.00
CA ILE A 187 -32.70 15.74 29.94
C ILE A 187 -33.47 16.35 31.13
N PRO A 188 -34.40 15.59 31.74
CA PRO A 188 -35.01 16.00 33.00
C PRO A 188 -34.04 15.79 34.17
N GLY A 189 -33.95 16.77 35.08
CA GLY A 189 -33.05 16.72 36.24
C GLY A 189 -31.57 16.94 35.87
N LYS A 190 -30.68 16.80 36.86
CA LYS A 190 -29.24 17.06 36.71
C LYS A 190 -28.43 15.77 36.67
N TYR A 191 -27.31 15.81 35.96
CA TYR A 191 -26.25 14.83 36.10
C TYR A 191 -25.24 15.26 37.18
N ASN A 192 -24.99 14.36 38.12
CA ASN A 192 -23.93 14.48 39.11
C ASN A 192 -22.89 13.38 38.89
N ARG A 193 -21.61 13.73 39.02
CA ARG A 193 -20.47 12.82 38.91
C ARG A 193 -19.91 12.48 40.29
N TRP A 194 -19.60 11.21 40.46
CA TRP A 194 -19.00 10.64 41.66
C TRP A 194 -17.75 9.90 41.22
N ASP A 195 -16.61 10.57 41.36
CA ASP A 195 -15.34 9.95 41.04
C ASP A 195 -15.14 8.73 41.94
N THR A 196 -14.53 7.67 41.42
CA THR A 196 -14.35 6.40 42.15
C THR A 196 -13.29 6.46 43.26
N THR A 197 -12.99 7.66 43.76
CA THR A 197 -12.16 7.85 44.95
C THR A 197 -13.03 7.73 46.21
N THR A 198 -12.38 7.47 47.36
CA THR A 198 -13.10 7.12 48.60
C THR A 198 -14.12 8.19 49.02
N SER A 199 -13.76 9.47 48.99
CA SER A 199 -14.62 10.55 49.50
C SER A 199 -15.87 10.83 48.65
N PRO A 200 -15.82 10.94 47.30
CA PRO A 200 -17.03 11.08 46.48
C PRO A 200 -17.92 9.82 46.50
N TYR A 201 -17.34 8.62 46.65
CA TYR A 201 -18.12 7.38 46.77
C TYR A 201 -18.91 7.33 48.09
N GLU A 202 -18.32 7.75 49.20
CA GLU A 202 -19.03 7.90 50.49
C GLU A 202 -20.19 8.90 50.37
N ARG A 203 -19.96 10.05 49.71
CA ARG A 203 -21.03 11.05 49.48
C ARG A 203 -22.18 10.52 48.62
N LEU A 204 -21.88 9.66 47.64
CA LEU A 204 -22.92 8.98 46.86
C LEU A 204 -23.77 8.06 47.75
N GLN A 205 -23.13 7.30 48.66
CA GLN A 205 -23.86 6.46 49.61
C GLN A 205 -24.75 7.29 50.52
N ASP A 206 -24.23 8.40 51.06
CA ASP A 206 -25.00 9.32 51.90
C ASP A 206 -26.21 9.90 51.16
N PHE A 207 -26.03 10.28 49.90
CA PHE A 207 -27.12 10.79 49.07
C PHE A 207 -28.21 9.72 48.83
N ILE A 208 -27.82 8.49 48.49
CA ILE A 208 -28.76 7.37 48.30
C ILE A 208 -29.51 7.05 49.61
N ASN A 209 -28.80 7.01 50.74
CA ASN A 209 -29.38 6.78 52.07
C ASN A 209 -30.36 7.87 52.47
N TRP A 210 -30.07 9.13 52.13
CA TRP A 210 -30.97 10.25 52.36
C TRP A 210 -32.25 10.11 51.54
N LEU A 211 -32.15 9.73 50.25
CA LEU A 211 -33.32 9.48 49.41
C LEU A 211 -34.19 8.35 49.96
N ASP A 212 -33.58 7.28 50.49
CA ASP A 212 -34.30 6.18 51.12
C ASP A 212 -35.07 6.64 52.36
N THR A 213 -34.36 7.28 53.29
CA THR A 213 -34.93 7.71 54.59
C THR A 213 -36.08 8.70 54.39
N ASN A 214 -36.06 9.48 53.31
CA ASN A 214 -37.10 10.46 52.99
C ASN A 214 -38.18 9.96 52.03
N SER A 215 -38.20 8.66 51.68
CA SER A 215 -39.15 8.08 50.70
C SER A 215 -39.12 8.78 49.33
N LYS A 216 -37.92 9.19 48.89
CA LYS A 216 -37.65 9.92 47.64
C LYS A 216 -36.78 9.13 46.66
N LYS A 217 -36.72 7.80 46.76
CA LYS A 217 -35.92 6.92 45.88
C LYS A 217 -36.22 7.11 44.39
N ASP A 218 -37.48 7.42 44.04
CA ASP A 218 -37.92 7.66 42.66
C ASP A 218 -37.33 8.95 42.05
N ALA A 219 -36.73 9.81 42.87
CA ALA A 219 -36.06 11.01 42.38
C ALA A 219 -34.72 10.72 41.69
N LEU A 220 -34.09 9.58 41.99
CA LEU A 220 -32.93 9.08 41.27
C LEU A 220 -33.45 8.30 40.05
N VAL A 221 -33.15 8.80 38.85
CA VAL A 221 -33.72 8.32 37.58
C VAL A 221 -32.82 7.32 36.89
N ASN A 222 -31.50 7.56 36.89
CA ASN A 222 -30.50 6.69 36.27
C ASN A 222 -29.20 6.74 37.08
N MET A 223 -28.47 5.62 37.09
CA MET A 223 -27.11 5.54 37.61
C MET A 223 -26.27 4.70 36.62
N PHE A 224 -25.12 5.19 36.18
CA PHE A 224 -24.29 4.50 35.18
C PHE A 224 -22.82 4.90 35.27
N LEU A 225 -21.94 4.09 34.71
CA LEU A 225 -20.52 4.43 34.55
C LEU A 225 -20.31 5.28 33.30
N ALA A 226 -19.43 6.27 33.40
CA ALA A 226 -19.04 7.11 32.28
C ALA A 226 -17.54 7.45 32.33
N PRO A 227 -16.85 7.49 31.17
CA PRO A 227 -15.50 8.05 31.10
C PRO A 227 -15.45 9.51 31.50
N LYS A 228 -14.54 9.88 32.41
CA LYS A 228 -14.40 11.24 32.94
C LYS A 228 -14.18 12.30 31.86
N TRP A 229 -13.51 11.93 30.77
CA TRP A 229 -13.27 12.87 29.67
C TRP A 229 -14.55 13.36 28.97
N ILE A 230 -15.66 12.62 29.07
CA ILE A 230 -16.98 13.04 28.56
C ILE A 230 -17.69 13.96 29.56
N LEU A 231 -17.36 13.84 30.85
CA LEU A 231 -18.01 14.58 31.95
C LEU A 231 -17.45 15.99 32.14
N GLY A 232 -16.29 16.31 31.54
CA GLY A 232 -15.62 17.58 31.73
C GLY A 232 -15.05 17.76 33.14
N THR A 233 -14.78 19.01 33.50
CA THR A 233 -14.32 19.38 34.85
C THR A 233 -15.53 19.52 35.75
N PRO A 234 -15.51 19.01 37.01
CA PRO A 234 -16.66 19.15 37.88
C PRO A 234 -16.89 20.61 38.25
N GLN A 235 -18.16 21.00 38.41
CA GLN A 235 -18.55 22.34 38.83
C GLN A 235 -19.40 22.31 40.12
N GLY A 236 -19.84 23.49 40.57
CA GLY A 236 -20.62 23.66 41.80
C GLY A 236 -19.77 23.74 43.08
N GLY A 237 -20.38 24.22 44.17
CA GLY A 237 -19.70 24.41 45.46
C GLY A 237 -19.12 23.12 46.07
N SER A 238 -19.64 21.96 45.64
CA SER A 238 -19.23 20.63 46.07
C SER A 238 -18.36 19.86 45.09
N GLY A 239 -18.12 20.39 43.88
CA GLY A 239 -17.30 19.75 42.86
C GLY A 239 -17.84 18.39 42.37
N ILE A 240 -19.15 18.22 42.30
CA ILE A 240 -19.80 16.98 41.83
C ILE A 240 -20.79 17.21 40.68
N GLU A 241 -21.09 18.46 40.31
CA GLU A 241 -22.01 18.74 39.20
C GLU A 241 -21.29 18.52 37.85
N VAL A 242 -21.98 17.90 36.91
CA VAL A 242 -21.52 17.83 35.51
C VAL A 242 -21.87 19.16 34.82
N GLU A 243 -20.92 19.73 34.08
CA GLU A 243 -21.12 20.99 33.35
C GLU A 243 -22.12 20.83 32.20
N GLU A 244 -23.08 21.76 32.12
CA GLU A 244 -23.95 21.92 30.95
C GLU A 244 -23.19 22.57 29.79
N THR A 245 -23.17 21.91 28.65
CA THR A 245 -22.44 22.40 27.47
C THR A 245 -23.12 21.93 26.20
N ASP A 246 -23.06 22.73 25.14
CA ASP A 246 -23.48 22.31 23.80
C ASP A 246 -22.35 21.62 23.01
N THR A 247 -21.12 21.64 23.56
CA THR A 247 -19.95 21.08 22.89
C THR A 247 -19.88 19.57 23.14
N ILE A 248 -19.74 18.78 22.08
CA ILE A 248 -19.48 17.35 22.18
C ILE A 248 -18.00 17.15 22.54
N PRO A 249 -17.66 16.57 23.70
CA PRO A 249 -16.28 16.28 24.05
C PRO A 249 -15.64 15.35 23.03
N SER A 250 -14.34 15.57 22.81
CA SER A 250 -13.57 14.73 21.90
C SER A 250 -12.18 14.41 22.44
N LYS A 251 -11.69 13.22 22.12
CA LYS A 251 -10.32 12.79 22.40
C LYS A 251 -9.67 12.21 21.16
N PHE A 252 -8.42 12.57 20.92
CA PHE A 252 -7.65 12.09 19.78
C PHE A 252 -6.77 10.91 20.20
N LEU A 253 -6.67 9.92 19.32
CA LEU A 253 -5.68 8.87 19.35
C LEU A 253 -4.74 9.09 18.16
N GLY A 254 -3.47 9.37 18.47
CA GLY A 254 -2.40 9.48 17.48
C GLY A 254 -1.86 8.11 17.08
N ILE A 255 -1.68 7.92 15.78
CA ILE A 255 -1.20 6.67 15.19
C ILE A 255 -0.04 7.02 14.26
N SER A 256 1.19 6.75 14.70
CA SER A 256 2.34 6.90 13.83
C SER A 256 2.29 5.98 12.61
N ARG A 257 2.76 6.49 11.46
CA ARG A 257 2.77 5.76 10.18
C ARG A 257 3.58 4.47 10.28
N ILE A 258 3.18 3.49 9.48
CA ILE A 258 3.94 2.25 9.30
C ILE A 258 5.09 2.56 8.34
N SER A 259 6.32 2.51 8.84
CA SER A 259 7.55 2.76 8.08
C SER A 259 8.40 1.51 7.86
N SER A 260 8.11 0.42 8.56
CA SER A 260 8.74 -0.89 8.43
C SER A 260 7.70 -2.00 8.51
N LEU A 261 8.00 -3.12 7.85
CA LEU A 261 7.15 -4.29 7.74
C LEU A 261 7.85 -5.46 8.44
N ASP A 262 7.39 -5.79 9.65
CA ASP A 262 7.97 -6.84 10.50
C ASP A 262 9.51 -6.69 10.67
N GLY A 263 9.97 -5.46 10.93
CA GLY A 263 11.38 -5.11 11.10
C GLY A 263 12.16 -4.87 9.79
N TYR A 264 11.56 -5.06 8.62
CA TYR A 264 12.17 -4.71 7.34
C TYR A 264 11.75 -3.32 6.86
N THR A 265 12.72 -2.48 6.54
CA THR A 265 12.47 -1.14 5.97
C THR A 265 12.49 -1.24 4.45
N PRO A 266 11.35 -1.00 3.77
CA PRO A 266 11.29 -1.14 2.31
C PRO A 266 12.11 -0.07 1.58
N LYS A 267 12.78 -0.50 0.52
CA LYS A 267 13.44 0.36 -0.48
C LYS A 267 12.38 1.10 -1.29
N ASN A 268 11.34 0.39 -1.73
CA ASN A 268 10.25 0.89 -2.54
C ASN A 268 9.05 1.30 -1.68
N LYS A 269 8.66 2.57 -1.70
CA LYS A 269 7.59 3.13 -0.84
C LYS A 269 6.19 2.66 -1.21
N LYS A 270 5.99 2.08 -2.40
CA LYS A 270 4.75 1.39 -2.76
C LYS A 270 4.41 0.27 -1.77
N LEU A 271 5.42 -0.40 -1.19
CA LEU A 271 5.21 -1.44 -0.18
C LEU A 271 4.65 -0.89 1.15
N LEU A 272 4.68 0.43 1.37
CA LEU A 272 4.06 1.09 2.52
C LEU A 272 2.64 1.58 2.21
N THR A 273 1.95 0.98 1.25
CA THR A 273 0.56 1.30 0.88
C THR A 273 -0.33 0.06 1.01
N TYR A 274 -1.65 0.24 0.97
CA TYR A 274 -2.59 -0.88 0.90
C TYR A 274 -2.40 -1.68 -0.40
N PRO A 275 -2.44 -3.02 -0.38
CA PRO A 275 -2.79 -3.91 0.74
C PRO A 275 -1.63 -4.35 1.65
N TYR A 276 -0.39 -3.97 1.36
CA TYR A 276 0.80 -4.48 2.05
C TYR A 276 0.88 -4.08 3.53
N CYS A 277 0.33 -2.91 3.87
CA CYS A 277 0.12 -2.48 5.24
C CYS A 277 -1.09 -1.56 5.35
N TYR A 278 -1.72 -1.59 6.53
CA TYR A 278 -2.95 -0.85 6.79
C TYR A 278 -3.19 -0.67 8.28
N ILE A 279 -4.12 0.22 8.60
CA ILE A 279 -4.59 0.46 9.96
C ILE A 279 -5.95 -0.23 10.13
N ALA A 280 -6.12 -0.97 11.20
CA ALA A 280 -7.37 -1.63 11.52
C ALA A 280 -7.90 -1.15 12.86
N LEU A 281 -9.16 -0.73 12.89
CA LEU A 281 -9.83 -0.23 14.08
C LEU A 281 -10.88 -1.23 14.53
N SER A 282 -10.88 -1.55 15.81
CA SER A 282 -11.80 -2.49 16.43
C SER A 282 -12.39 -1.89 17.69
N ASN A 283 -13.69 -2.12 17.89
CA ASN A 283 -14.38 -1.83 19.14
C ASN A 283 -14.38 -3.04 20.10
N GLN A 284 -13.75 -4.15 19.73
CA GLN A 284 -13.72 -5.42 20.47
C GLN A 284 -15.11 -6.08 20.68
N ILE A 285 -16.15 -5.61 20.00
CA ILE A 285 -17.55 -6.07 20.12
C ILE A 285 -18.15 -6.23 18.71
N GLY A 286 -17.48 -6.94 17.81
CA GLY A 286 -18.04 -7.22 16.48
C GLY A 286 -17.75 -6.20 15.38
N GLN A 287 -17.42 -4.94 15.70
CA GLN A 287 -17.12 -3.94 14.67
C GLN A 287 -15.62 -3.85 14.42
N TYR A 288 -15.26 -4.00 13.15
CA TYR A 288 -13.90 -3.93 12.65
C TYR A 288 -13.87 -3.12 11.36
N LYS A 289 -12.90 -2.23 11.21
CA LYS A 289 -12.78 -1.39 10.01
C LYS A 289 -11.33 -1.16 9.60
N THR A 290 -11.06 -1.34 8.31
CA THR A 290 -9.72 -1.19 7.72
C THR A 290 -9.59 0.17 7.04
N TYR A 291 -8.46 0.82 7.27
CA TYR A 291 -8.11 2.12 6.72
C TYR A 291 -6.72 2.08 6.07
N ARG A 292 -6.60 2.80 4.96
CA ARG A 292 -5.39 2.87 4.15
C ARG A 292 -4.52 4.03 4.61
N GLN A 293 -3.31 3.77 5.11
CA GLN A 293 -2.50 4.83 5.71
C GLN A 293 -2.14 5.96 4.73
N GLU A 294 -2.05 5.64 3.43
CA GLU A 294 -1.74 6.61 2.39
C GLU A 294 -2.86 7.63 2.13
N ARG A 295 -4.07 7.39 2.65
CA ARG A 295 -5.23 8.29 2.50
C ARG A 295 -5.41 9.25 3.68
N TRP A 296 -4.51 9.23 4.65
CA TRP A 296 -4.52 10.15 5.78
C TRP A 296 -3.70 11.41 5.51
N GLU A 297 -4.33 12.54 5.78
CA GLU A 297 -3.63 13.79 6.08
C GLU A 297 -3.08 13.70 7.51
N LEU A 298 -1.81 14.06 7.68
CA LEU A 298 -1.13 13.93 8.97
C LEU A 298 -1.20 15.21 9.78
N ASP A 299 -1.13 15.05 11.09
CA ASP A 299 -1.01 16.15 12.02
C ASP A 299 0.41 16.75 12.05
N GLN A 300 0.61 17.75 12.92
CA GLN A 300 1.90 18.42 13.12
C GLN A 300 3.00 17.49 13.65
N ASN A 301 2.62 16.35 14.25
CA ASN A 301 3.52 15.32 14.77
C ASN A 301 3.76 14.19 13.77
N ASN A 302 3.28 14.32 12.52
CA ASN A 302 3.38 13.31 11.47
C ASN A 302 2.61 12.01 11.80
N GLU A 303 1.50 12.14 12.54
CA GLU A 303 0.62 11.05 12.96
C GLU A 303 -0.72 11.07 12.21
N MET A 304 -1.28 9.89 12.02
CA MET A 304 -2.67 9.70 11.61
C MET A 304 -3.55 9.81 12.84
N LEU A 305 -4.68 10.52 12.75
CA LEU A 305 -5.53 10.77 13.90
C LEU A 305 -6.86 10.02 13.79
N VAL A 306 -7.28 9.43 14.90
CA VAL A 306 -8.65 8.97 15.12
C VAL A 306 -9.25 9.80 16.24
N VAL A 307 -10.40 10.42 15.99
CA VAL A 307 -11.13 11.22 16.98
C VAL A 307 -12.27 10.40 17.56
N MET A 308 -12.29 10.26 18.88
CA MET A 308 -13.44 9.75 19.62
C MET A 308 -14.31 10.93 20.00
N LYS A 309 -15.62 10.85 19.71
CA LYS A 309 -16.63 11.80 20.14
C LYS A 309 -17.61 11.07 21.05
N GLY A 310 -17.83 11.61 22.24
CA GLY A 310 -18.60 10.96 23.29
C GLY A 310 -19.78 11.81 23.72
N VAL A 311 -20.90 11.16 24.01
CA VAL A 311 -22.10 11.80 24.55
C VAL A 311 -22.55 11.15 25.86
N ILE A 312 -22.88 11.96 26.86
CA ILE A 312 -23.38 11.59 28.18
C ILE A 312 -24.89 11.30 28.11
N THR A 313 -25.20 10.03 27.96
CA THR A 313 -26.55 9.45 28.06
C THR A 313 -26.43 8.21 28.96
N PRO A 314 -27.53 7.59 29.42
CA PRO A 314 -27.43 6.33 30.15
C PRO A 314 -26.59 5.28 29.36
N GLY A 315 -25.48 4.86 29.98
CA GLY A 315 -24.46 3.98 29.39
C GLY A 315 -23.53 4.64 28.35
N CYS A 316 -23.57 5.96 28.21
CA CYS A 316 -22.84 6.76 27.22
C CYS A 316 -23.09 6.34 25.76
N SER A 317 -22.58 7.14 24.83
CA SER A 317 -22.49 6.78 23.42
C SER A 317 -21.20 7.38 22.86
N ILE A 318 -20.29 6.54 22.37
CA ILE A 318 -18.99 6.99 21.86
C ILE A 318 -18.80 6.44 20.45
N LYS A 319 -18.44 7.34 19.53
CA LYS A 319 -18.09 6.98 18.15
C LYS A 319 -16.67 7.43 17.84
N ALA A 320 -15.86 6.54 17.29
CA ALA A 320 -14.51 6.79 16.82
C ALA A 320 -14.51 7.01 15.30
N LEU A 321 -13.94 8.12 14.84
CA LEU A 321 -13.92 8.54 13.44
C LEU A 321 -12.48 8.76 12.97
N PRO A 322 -12.10 8.33 11.77
CA PRO A 322 -10.82 8.75 11.19
C PRO A 322 -10.87 10.25 10.90
N PHE A 323 -9.81 10.98 11.27
CA PHE A 323 -9.72 12.43 11.13
C PHE A 323 -8.78 12.81 9.99
N GLY A 324 -9.23 13.63 9.04
CA GLY A 324 -8.47 14.00 7.84
C GLY A 324 -8.24 12.81 6.89
N TYR A 325 -9.24 11.94 6.73
CA TYR A 325 -9.13 10.70 5.97
C TYR A 325 -9.95 10.74 4.68
N ASN A 326 -9.41 10.15 3.61
CA ASN A 326 -10.09 9.93 2.34
C ASN A 326 -10.63 11.20 1.67
N GLY A 327 -9.90 12.31 1.80
CA GLY A 327 -10.18 13.56 1.07
C GLY A 327 -11.22 14.49 1.70
N GLU A 328 -11.67 14.23 2.94
CA GLU A 328 -12.57 15.17 3.64
C GLU A 328 -11.89 16.52 4.00
N GLY A 329 -10.56 16.54 3.98
CA GLY A 329 -9.73 17.65 4.43
C GLY A 329 -9.36 17.53 5.91
N TYR A 330 -8.15 17.97 6.25
CA TYR A 330 -7.70 18.09 7.63
C TYR A 330 -8.69 18.91 8.47
N GLY A 331 -8.94 18.47 9.71
CA GLY A 331 -9.91 19.15 10.58
C GLY A 331 -11.27 18.46 10.66
N LYS A 332 -11.56 17.50 9.77
CA LYS A 332 -12.87 16.82 9.71
C LYS A 332 -12.77 15.35 10.07
N GLY A 333 -13.76 14.87 10.81
CA GLY A 333 -13.91 13.46 11.14
C GLY A 333 -15.00 12.85 10.29
N TYR A 334 -14.67 11.80 9.54
CA TYR A 334 -15.59 11.17 8.60
C TYR A 334 -16.59 10.32 9.38
N ILE A 335 -17.85 10.76 9.46
CA ILE A 335 -18.87 10.12 10.31
C ILE A 335 -19.24 8.72 9.78
N ASP A 336 -19.41 8.57 8.47
CA ASP A 336 -19.67 7.27 7.83
C ASP A 336 -18.42 6.37 7.88
N GLU A 337 -17.27 7.03 8.00
CA GLU A 337 -15.95 6.53 8.40
C GLU A 337 -15.94 5.66 9.66
N GLY A 338 -16.78 5.95 10.65
CA GLY A 338 -16.51 5.55 12.03
C GLY A 338 -17.00 4.18 12.50
N ILE A 339 -16.53 3.81 13.70
CA ILE A 339 -17.04 2.68 14.50
C ILE A 339 -17.57 3.17 15.84
N THR A 340 -18.53 2.44 16.43
CA THR A 340 -19.16 2.80 17.71
C THR A 340 -18.61 1.89 18.81
N LEU A 341 -18.27 2.46 19.97
CA LEU A 341 -17.83 1.68 21.12
C LEU A 341 -19.03 1.05 21.87
N GLY A 342 -18.74 0.09 22.73
CA GLY A 342 -19.75 -0.51 23.60
C GLY A 342 -20.33 0.49 24.59
N LYS A 343 -21.60 0.29 24.94
CA LYS A 343 -22.26 0.95 26.07
C LYS A 343 -21.50 0.63 27.36
N PHE A 344 -21.42 1.61 28.25
CA PHE A 344 -20.90 1.48 29.60
C PHE A 344 -21.98 0.95 30.55
N PRO A 345 -21.60 0.27 31.64
CA PRO A 345 -22.55 -0.32 32.57
C PRO A 345 -23.53 0.69 33.15
N ILE A 346 -24.81 0.32 33.12
CA ILE A 346 -25.85 0.96 33.92
C ILE A 346 -25.93 0.23 35.26
N LEU A 347 -25.95 0.97 36.36
CA LEU A 347 -25.89 0.46 37.72
C LEU A 347 -27.30 0.51 38.35
N ALA A 348 -27.68 -0.54 39.08
CA ALA A 348 -28.96 -0.59 39.78
C ALA A 348 -28.86 -0.05 41.21
N TRP A 349 -29.93 0.59 41.70
CA TRP A 349 -30.07 1.07 43.08
C TRP A 349 -31.40 0.68 43.74
N THR A 350 -32.37 0.17 42.98
CA THR A 350 -33.64 -0.40 43.47
C THR A 350 -34.05 -1.65 42.65
N SER A 351 -35.01 -2.44 43.16
CA SER A 351 -35.50 -3.66 42.48
C SER A 351 -36.24 -3.39 41.16
N ASP A 352 -36.92 -2.24 41.06
CA ASP A 352 -37.72 -1.88 39.88
C ASP A 352 -36.83 -1.38 38.74
N THR A 353 -35.76 -0.64 39.08
CA THR A 353 -34.73 -0.22 38.13
C THR A 353 -33.88 -1.40 37.66
N TYR A 354 -33.62 -2.38 38.54
CA TYR A 354 -33.01 -3.65 38.15
C TYR A 354 -33.87 -4.45 37.15
N THR A 355 -35.20 -4.48 37.32
CA THR A 355 -36.13 -5.16 36.40
C THR A 355 -36.17 -4.46 35.03
N ASN A 356 -36.16 -3.12 35.01
CA ASN A 356 -36.07 -2.34 33.77
C ASN A 356 -34.69 -2.49 33.10
N TRP A 357 -33.60 -2.54 33.87
CA TRP A 357 -32.26 -2.84 33.39
C TRP A 357 -32.16 -4.24 32.79
N LEU A 358 -32.71 -5.26 33.46
CA LEU A 358 -32.76 -6.64 32.95
C LEU A 358 -33.62 -6.74 31.69
N THR A 359 -34.66 -5.91 31.57
CA THR A 359 -35.50 -5.85 30.36
C THR A 359 -34.78 -5.15 29.21
N GLN A 360 -33.99 -4.09 29.47
CA GLN A 360 -33.23 -3.39 28.42
C GLN A 360 -31.94 -4.12 28.02
N ASN A 361 -31.28 -4.81 28.95
CA ASN A 361 -30.03 -5.55 28.72
C ASN A 361 -30.25 -7.05 28.45
N GLY A 362 -31.43 -7.59 28.78
CA GLY A 362 -31.82 -9.00 28.57
C GLY A 362 -32.55 -9.29 27.26
N VAL A 363 -32.82 -8.28 26.42
CA VAL A 363 -33.35 -8.47 25.04
C VAL A 363 -32.25 -8.92 24.08
N ASN A 364 -31.56 -10.00 24.45
CA ASN A 364 -30.47 -10.57 23.64
C ASN A 364 -30.69 -12.03 23.23
N LEU A 365 -31.93 -12.54 23.38
CA LEU A 365 -32.27 -13.91 22.97
C LEU A 365 -33.12 -14.03 21.69
N ALA A 366 -33.52 -12.92 21.03
CA ALA A 366 -34.53 -12.97 19.95
C ALA A 366 -34.15 -12.27 18.63
N ILE A 367 -32.87 -11.97 18.36
CA ILE A 367 -32.40 -11.60 17.01
C ILE A 367 -31.15 -12.40 16.66
N LYS A 368 -31.25 -13.74 16.73
CA LYS A 368 -30.32 -14.66 16.05
C LYS A 368 -30.82 -15.06 14.65
N GLY A 369 -31.86 -14.40 14.13
CA GLY A 369 -32.64 -14.88 12.97
C GLY A 369 -32.64 -14.03 11.71
N ALA A 370 -32.00 -12.86 11.64
CA ALA A 370 -32.11 -12.01 10.45
C ALA A 370 -30.93 -11.02 10.27
N GLY A 371 -29.73 -11.55 10.08
CA GLY A 371 -28.54 -10.74 9.77
C GLY A 371 -27.30 -11.50 9.31
N ALA A 372 -27.39 -12.82 9.11
CA ALA A 372 -26.32 -13.63 8.55
C ALA A 372 -26.30 -13.55 7.01
N VAL A 373 -26.30 -12.34 6.45
CA VAL A 373 -25.92 -12.03 5.06
C VAL A 373 -25.49 -10.57 5.06
N SER A 374 -24.32 -10.28 4.48
CA SER A 374 -23.83 -8.93 4.09
C SER A 374 -22.72 -8.31 4.95
N GLY A 375 -21.51 -8.83 4.74
CA GLY A 375 -20.24 -8.13 4.96
C GLY A 375 -19.15 -8.58 3.99
N VAL A 376 -19.56 -9.08 2.82
CA VAL A 376 -18.69 -9.46 1.71
C VAL A 376 -18.33 -8.17 0.97
N ILE A 377 -17.05 -7.79 1.04
CA ILE A 377 -16.31 -7.16 -0.06
C ILE A 377 -16.84 -5.77 -0.49
N GLY A 378 -16.32 -4.74 0.16
CA GLY A 378 -16.24 -3.40 -0.40
C GLY A 378 -15.12 -3.31 -1.44
N GLY A 379 -15.33 -3.90 -2.62
CA GLY A 379 -14.48 -3.75 -3.81
C GLY A 379 -14.05 -5.08 -4.43
N LEU A 380 -14.73 -5.46 -5.52
CA LEU A 380 -14.48 -6.59 -6.44
C LEU A 380 -15.08 -7.96 -6.07
N ALA A 381 -16.41 -8.06 -6.19
CA ALA A 381 -17.11 -9.34 -6.38
C ALA A 381 -18.26 -9.18 -7.39
N LEU A 382 -17.91 -8.90 -8.64
CA LEU A 382 -18.70 -9.26 -9.81
C LEU A 382 -17.72 -9.89 -10.78
N MET A 383 -17.82 -11.21 -10.95
CA MET A 383 -17.32 -12.05 -12.07
C MET A 383 -16.84 -13.42 -11.56
N SER A 384 -17.75 -14.31 -11.14
CA SER A 384 -17.55 -15.77 -11.24
C SER A 384 -18.76 -16.59 -10.78
N THR A 385 -19.89 -16.50 -11.47
CA THR A 385 -20.83 -17.64 -11.53
C THR A 385 -21.49 -17.70 -12.89
N GLY A 386 -20.90 -18.48 -13.81
CA GLY A 386 -21.50 -18.76 -15.11
C GLY A 386 -20.52 -19.35 -16.12
N GLY A 387 -20.33 -20.66 -16.04
CA GLY A 387 -19.98 -21.57 -17.15
C GLY A 387 -18.91 -21.15 -18.17
N GLY A 388 -17.74 -21.78 -18.10
CA GLY A 388 -16.79 -21.78 -19.21
C GLY A 388 -15.41 -22.32 -18.84
N ALA A 389 -15.29 -23.64 -18.74
CA ALA A 389 -13.99 -24.29 -18.82
C ALA A 389 -13.40 -24.12 -20.24
N LEU A 390 -12.07 -24.07 -20.29
CA LEU A 390 -11.22 -24.46 -21.43
C LEU A 390 -10.90 -23.39 -22.49
N ALA A 391 -9.72 -22.76 -22.35
CA ALA A 391 -8.78 -22.55 -23.45
C ALA A 391 -7.36 -22.47 -22.88
N GLY A 392 -6.73 -23.62 -22.71
CA GLY A 392 -5.29 -23.73 -22.46
C GLY A 392 -4.46 -23.54 -23.73
N ALA A 393 -3.16 -23.38 -23.52
CA ALA A 393 -2.08 -23.70 -24.45
C ALA A 393 -2.00 -22.89 -25.75
N SER A 394 -1.35 -21.71 -25.69
CA SER A 394 -0.29 -21.32 -26.64
C SER A 394 0.28 -19.93 -26.30
N MET A 395 1.28 -19.84 -25.42
CA MET A 395 2.26 -18.75 -25.43
C MET A 395 3.61 -19.28 -24.93
N LEU A 396 4.33 -19.97 -25.82
CA LEU A 396 5.78 -20.04 -25.71
C LEU A 396 6.35 -18.65 -26.01
N ALA A 397 7.36 -18.25 -25.24
CA ALA A 397 8.25 -17.10 -25.43
C ALA A 397 7.78 -15.71 -24.94
N SER A 398 7.71 -15.50 -23.62
CA SER A 398 8.08 -14.21 -23.00
C SER A 398 8.55 -14.46 -21.56
N GLY A 399 9.85 -14.30 -21.28
CA GLY A 399 10.51 -14.69 -20.02
C GLY A 399 10.08 -13.95 -18.74
N LEU A 400 9.04 -13.11 -18.79
CA LEU A 400 8.38 -12.52 -17.62
C LEU A 400 7.21 -13.35 -17.10
N GLY A 401 6.68 -14.29 -17.90
CA GLY A 401 5.60 -15.18 -17.46
C GLY A 401 6.00 -16.00 -16.23
N MET A 402 7.20 -16.56 -16.20
CA MET A 402 7.61 -17.47 -15.11
C MET A 402 7.84 -16.80 -13.75
N VAL A 403 8.31 -15.54 -13.72
CA VAL A 403 8.53 -14.81 -12.45
C VAL A 403 7.25 -14.14 -11.96
N THR A 404 6.32 -13.80 -12.86
CA THR A 404 5.01 -13.27 -12.46
C THR A 404 4.05 -14.38 -12.06
N ASP A 405 4.09 -15.53 -12.71
CA ASP A 405 3.26 -16.69 -12.39
C ASP A 405 3.64 -17.35 -11.06
N SER A 406 4.92 -17.30 -10.64
CA SER A 406 5.34 -17.83 -9.33
C SER A 406 4.88 -17.00 -8.14
N VAL A 407 4.50 -15.73 -8.37
CA VAL A 407 4.00 -14.79 -7.35
C VAL A 407 2.52 -14.47 -7.56
N LYS A 408 1.82 -15.17 -8.48
CA LYS A 408 0.39 -14.96 -8.76
C LYS A 408 -0.50 -15.52 -7.64
N GLU A 409 -1.34 -14.60 -7.17
CA GLU A 409 -2.42 -14.64 -6.17
C GLU A 409 -3.05 -15.96 -5.70
N VAL A 410 -3.17 -16.10 -4.36
CA VAL A 410 -4.36 -16.58 -3.64
C VAL A 410 -4.93 -15.44 -2.77
N TYR A 411 -5.69 -14.52 -3.38
CA TYR A 411 -6.37 -13.44 -2.63
C TYR A 411 -7.68 -13.93 -2.04
N GLN A 412 -7.58 -14.73 -0.98
CA GLN A 412 -8.69 -15.08 -0.09
C GLN A 412 -8.24 -15.24 1.37
N HIS A 413 -7.35 -14.38 1.85
CA HIS A 413 -7.15 -14.26 3.29
C HIS A 413 -8.18 -13.26 3.83
N SER A 414 -9.12 -13.73 4.65
CA SER A 414 -10.04 -12.87 5.38
C SER A 414 -9.20 -11.84 6.16
N LEU A 415 -9.25 -10.57 5.75
CA LEU A 415 -8.58 -9.46 6.45
C LEU A 415 -9.21 -9.18 7.82
N VAL A 416 -10.32 -9.87 8.11
CA VAL A 416 -11.04 -9.87 9.38
C VAL A 416 -10.67 -11.15 10.13
N PRO A 417 -10.26 -11.07 11.41
CA PRO A 417 -10.03 -12.27 12.21
C PRO A 417 -11.27 -13.16 12.21
N ASP A 418 -11.09 -14.48 12.01
CA ASP A 418 -12.17 -15.49 11.92
C ASP A 418 -13.02 -15.63 13.21
N SER A 419 -12.77 -14.83 14.25
CA SER A 419 -13.34 -15.00 15.58
C SER A 419 -14.10 -13.80 16.15
N ILE A 420 -14.48 -12.79 15.36
CA ILE A 420 -15.26 -11.66 15.90
C ILE A 420 -16.77 -11.92 15.77
N GLU A 421 -17.24 -13.00 16.39
CA GLU A 421 -18.66 -13.20 16.70
C GLU A 421 -18.94 -12.67 18.11
N GLY A 422 -18.92 -11.33 18.25
CA GLY A 422 -19.15 -10.65 19.52
C GLY A 422 -20.65 -10.49 19.83
N SER A 423 -21.08 -10.88 21.02
CA SER A 423 -22.39 -10.53 21.59
C SER A 423 -22.52 -9.00 21.75
N LEU A 424 -23.63 -8.43 21.30
CA LEU A 424 -23.87 -6.98 21.30
C LEU A 424 -23.93 -6.34 22.71
N ASN A 425 -24.02 -7.15 23.78
CA ASN A 425 -24.03 -6.67 25.18
C ASN A 425 -22.76 -7.05 25.99
N SER A 426 -21.60 -7.26 25.35
CA SER A 426 -20.36 -7.53 26.08
C SER A 426 -19.69 -6.29 26.70
N GLY A 427 -20.32 -5.10 26.61
CA GLY A 427 -19.78 -3.84 27.14
C GLY A 427 -19.44 -3.91 28.63
N ASP A 428 -20.26 -4.62 29.43
CA ASP A 428 -20.04 -4.78 30.86
C ASP A 428 -18.81 -5.62 31.18
N VAL A 429 -18.66 -6.76 30.49
CA VAL A 429 -17.52 -7.66 30.64
C VAL A 429 -16.24 -6.96 30.18
N LEU A 430 -16.27 -6.28 29.04
CA LEU A 430 -15.12 -5.51 28.55
C LEU A 430 -14.79 -4.34 29.47
N ASN A 431 -15.77 -3.67 30.06
CA ASN A 431 -15.50 -2.63 31.05
C ASN A 431 -14.79 -3.21 32.28
N ALA A 432 -15.26 -4.35 32.80
CA ALA A 432 -14.62 -5.03 33.92
C ALA A 432 -13.17 -5.47 33.62
N TYR A 433 -12.88 -5.89 32.38
CA TYR A 433 -11.51 -6.16 31.92
C TYR A 433 -10.71 -4.90 31.56
N GLY A 434 -11.34 -3.73 31.55
CA GLY A 434 -10.72 -2.49 31.10
C GLY A 434 -10.46 -2.43 29.60
N GLU A 435 -11.21 -3.19 28.81
CA GLU A 435 -11.10 -3.37 27.37
C GLU A 435 -12.25 -2.71 26.58
N ASN A 436 -13.21 -2.03 27.24
CA ASN A 436 -14.19 -1.18 26.54
C ASN A 436 -13.53 0.10 26.04
N ARG A 437 -12.63 -0.07 25.08
CA ARG A 437 -11.70 0.91 24.56
C ARG A 437 -11.60 0.78 23.05
N LEU A 438 -11.26 1.89 22.41
CA LEU A 438 -10.88 1.91 21.02
C LEU A 438 -9.53 1.20 20.87
N THR A 439 -9.50 0.15 20.06
CA THR A 439 -8.26 -0.57 19.75
C THR A 439 -7.91 -0.40 18.27
N CYS A 440 -6.70 0.04 18.02
CA CYS A 440 -6.13 0.23 16.70
C CYS A 440 -4.96 -0.75 16.51
N TYR A 441 -5.01 -1.54 15.46
CA TYR A 441 -3.95 -2.45 15.04
C TYR A 441 -3.23 -1.87 13.84
N ARG A 442 -1.89 -1.88 13.89
CA ARG A 442 -1.05 -1.68 12.70
C ARG A 442 -0.83 -3.05 12.08
N MET A 443 -1.31 -3.22 10.87
CA MET A 443 -1.29 -4.49 10.15
C MET A 443 -0.32 -4.40 8.98
N GLY A 444 0.33 -5.51 8.65
CA GLY A 444 1.09 -5.63 7.41
C GLY A 444 1.60 -7.04 7.14
N ILE A 445 2.18 -7.24 5.97
CA ILE A 445 2.73 -8.52 5.49
C ILE A 445 3.94 -8.99 6.31
N THR A 446 4.30 -10.26 6.26
CA THR A 446 5.50 -10.71 6.99
C THR A 446 6.79 -10.18 6.36
N GLN A 447 7.88 -10.23 7.12
CA GLN A 447 9.20 -9.81 6.63
C GLN A 447 9.62 -10.53 5.33
N GLU A 448 9.25 -11.80 5.21
CA GLU A 448 9.55 -12.65 4.05
C GLU A 448 8.90 -12.10 2.78
N TYR A 449 7.58 -11.93 2.78
CA TYR A 449 6.85 -11.36 1.65
C TYR A 449 7.28 -9.93 1.35
N ALA A 450 7.58 -9.14 2.39
CA ALA A 450 8.08 -7.79 2.20
C ALA A 450 9.38 -7.79 1.38
N LYS A 451 10.34 -8.68 1.69
CA LYS A 451 11.60 -8.78 0.92
C LYS A 451 11.38 -9.30 -0.50
N ILE A 452 10.53 -10.30 -0.69
CA ILE A 452 10.23 -10.87 -2.01
C ILE A 452 9.66 -9.79 -2.93
N ILE A 453 8.64 -9.07 -2.46
CA ILE A 453 7.95 -8.05 -3.24
C ILE A 453 8.85 -6.82 -3.44
N ASP A 454 9.61 -6.39 -2.43
CA ASP A 454 10.51 -5.23 -2.57
C ASP A 454 11.65 -5.51 -3.57
N ASN A 455 12.18 -6.72 -3.60
CA ASN A 455 13.15 -7.14 -4.62
C ASN A 455 12.49 -7.18 -6.01
N TYR A 456 11.27 -7.71 -6.12
CA TYR A 456 10.50 -7.68 -7.37
C TYR A 456 10.34 -6.26 -7.92
N PHE A 457 9.94 -5.30 -7.07
CA PHE A 457 9.85 -3.89 -7.45
C PHE A 457 11.19 -3.25 -7.78
N SER A 458 12.27 -3.64 -7.09
CA SER A 458 13.61 -3.14 -7.39
C SER A 458 14.14 -3.62 -8.75
N THR A 459 13.70 -4.80 -9.21
CA THR A 459 14.10 -5.38 -10.49
C THR A 459 13.22 -4.89 -11.64
N TYR A 460 11.90 -4.86 -11.45
CA TYR A 460 10.93 -4.65 -12.53
C TYR A 460 10.12 -3.34 -12.41
N GLY A 461 10.39 -2.52 -11.40
CA GLY A 461 9.62 -1.31 -11.15
C GLY A 461 8.18 -1.58 -10.73
N TYR A 462 7.32 -0.58 -10.93
CA TYR A 462 5.90 -0.65 -10.58
C TYR A 462 5.04 -0.81 -11.82
N LYS A 463 3.84 -1.36 -11.63
CA LYS A 463 2.75 -1.23 -12.58
C LYS A 463 2.28 0.23 -12.67
N ILE A 464 2.18 0.74 -13.90
CA ILE A 464 1.84 2.15 -14.19
C ILE A 464 0.43 2.26 -14.78
N ASN A 465 0.15 1.54 -15.87
CA ASN A 465 -1.11 1.60 -16.63
C ASN A 465 -1.46 3.02 -17.14
N GLU A 466 -0.48 3.75 -17.67
CA GLU A 466 -0.69 5.12 -18.15
C GLU A 466 -0.06 5.32 -19.54
N THR A 467 -0.71 6.11 -20.40
CA THR A 467 -0.11 6.57 -21.65
C THR A 467 0.80 7.77 -21.41
N LYS A 468 2.11 7.56 -21.42
CA LYS A 468 3.14 8.60 -21.17
C LYS A 468 4.42 8.30 -21.95
N ILE A 469 5.41 9.18 -21.88
CA ILE A 469 6.76 8.85 -22.38
C ILE A 469 7.38 7.88 -21.37
N PRO A 470 7.86 6.69 -21.80
CA PRO A 470 8.45 5.71 -20.90
C PRO A 470 9.72 6.24 -20.22
N ASN A 471 9.91 5.88 -18.95
CA ASN A 471 11.08 6.27 -18.17
C ASN A 471 12.26 5.33 -18.38
N ILE A 472 13.18 5.71 -19.26
CA ILE A 472 14.33 4.89 -19.66
C ILE A 472 15.66 5.24 -18.96
N THR A 473 15.74 6.33 -18.18
CA THR A 473 16.99 6.80 -17.56
C THR A 473 16.81 7.32 -16.13
N GLY A 474 15.64 7.09 -15.55
CA GLY A 474 15.27 7.64 -14.25
C GLY A 474 15.99 7.07 -13.03
N ARG A 475 16.81 6.04 -13.21
CA ARG A 475 17.58 5.39 -12.15
C ARG A 475 19.07 5.41 -12.46
N THR A 476 19.87 5.19 -11.42
CA THR A 476 21.33 5.30 -11.52
C THR A 476 22.00 4.13 -12.26
N ASN A 477 21.48 2.90 -12.12
CA ASN A 477 22.12 1.70 -12.64
C ASN A 477 21.29 0.97 -13.69
N TRP A 478 19.98 0.85 -13.50
CA TRP A 478 19.10 0.25 -14.51
C TRP A 478 17.67 0.79 -14.50
N ASN A 479 17.03 0.77 -15.66
CA ASN A 479 15.61 1.02 -15.84
C ASN A 479 14.97 -0.18 -16.53
N TYR A 480 14.06 -0.87 -15.84
CA TYR A 480 13.12 -1.77 -16.50
C TYR A 480 11.97 -0.96 -17.11
N VAL A 481 11.59 -1.30 -18.35
CA VAL A 481 10.46 -0.70 -19.07
C VAL A 481 9.70 -1.78 -19.84
N LYS A 482 8.38 -1.78 -19.70
CA LYS A 482 7.46 -2.59 -20.50
C LYS A 482 6.28 -1.76 -20.97
N THR A 483 5.97 -1.83 -22.26
CA THR A 483 4.88 -1.09 -22.90
C THR A 483 3.85 -2.00 -23.53
N ILE A 484 2.73 -1.44 -23.96
CA ILE A 484 1.78 -2.07 -24.86
C ILE A 484 1.63 -1.14 -26.07
N GLY A 485 2.06 -1.60 -27.24
CA GLY A 485 2.05 -0.78 -28.46
C GLY A 485 2.99 0.43 -28.36
N ALA A 486 4.28 0.18 -28.12
CA ALA A 486 5.31 1.22 -28.08
C ALA A 486 5.25 2.15 -29.32
N ASN A 487 5.22 3.45 -29.08
CA ASN A 487 5.29 4.49 -30.09
C ASN A 487 6.71 5.07 -30.13
N ILE A 488 7.49 4.58 -31.09
CA ILE A 488 8.86 5.03 -31.38
C ILE A 488 8.88 5.49 -32.85
N GLU A 489 9.48 6.65 -33.09
CA GLU A 489 9.75 7.21 -34.41
C GLU A 489 11.28 7.41 -34.57
N GLY A 490 11.75 7.65 -35.78
CA GLY A 490 13.16 7.91 -36.06
C GLY A 490 13.51 7.65 -37.52
N ASP A 491 14.69 8.08 -37.95
CA ASP A 491 15.25 7.70 -39.25
C ASP A 491 15.84 6.27 -39.17
N ILE A 492 14.94 5.30 -39.02
CA ILE A 492 15.25 3.89 -38.76
C ILE A 492 14.45 3.04 -39.76
N PRO A 493 15.06 2.02 -40.40
CA PRO A 493 14.35 1.09 -41.26
C PRO A 493 13.15 0.44 -40.57
N GLU A 494 12.03 0.32 -41.28
CA GLU A 494 10.74 -0.12 -40.71
C GLU A 494 10.82 -1.46 -39.95
N ASN A 495 11.58 -2.43 -40.46
CA ASN A 495 11.75 -3.72 -39.78
C ASN A 495 12.46 -3.57 -38.43
N ASP A 496 13.50 -2.74 -38.36
CA ASP A 496 14.25 -2.50 -37.12
C ASP A 496 13.43 -1.69 -36.12
N LEU A 497 12.62 -0.75 -36.62
CA LEU A 497 11.68 0.00 -35.80
C LEU A 497 10.62 -0.92 -35.19
N ASN A 498 10.12 -1.89 -35.94
CA ASN A 498 9.16 -2.89 -35.42
C ASN A 498 9.81 -3.85 -34.42
N ASP A 499 11.06 -4.24 -34.64
CA ASP A 499 11.83 -5.03 -33.67
C ASP A 499 12.05 -4.25 -32.36
N LEU A 500 12.38 -2.96 -32.44
CA LEU A 500 12.49 -2.08 -31.27
C LEU A 500 11.17 -1.98 -30.52
N LYS A 501 10.06 -1.71 -31.21
CA LYS A 501 8.74 -1.65 -30.58
C LYS A 501 8.38 -2.97 -29.89
N THR A 502 8.69 -4.10 -30.53
CA THR A 502 8.48 -5.44 -29.98
C THR A 502 9.33 -5.69 -28.73
N MET A 503 10.59 -5.25 -28.74
CA MET A 503 11.51 -5.33 -27.60
C MET A 503 10.92 -4.66 -26.35
N PHE A 504 10.42 -3.43 -26.47
CA PHE A 504 9.79 -2.73 -25.34
C PHE A 504 8.44 -3.31 -24.95
N ASN A 505 7.66 -3.84 -25.90
CA ASN A 505 6.39 -4.50 -25.60
C ASN A 505 6.58 -5.82 -24.83
N ASN A 506 7.67 -6.53 -25.08
CA ASN A 506 8.05 -7.75 -24.34
C ASN A 506 8.64 -7.44 -22.95
N GLY A 507 9.14 -6.22 -22.77
CA GLY A 507 9.77 -5.74 -21.54
C GLY A 507 11.29 -5.92 -21.56
N ILE A 508 12.01 -4.87 -21.23
CA ILE A 508 13.47 -4.80 -21.31
C ILE A 508 14.06 -4.08 -20.09
N THR A 509 15.22 -4.56 -19.62
CA THR A 509 16.07 -3.83 -18.67
C THR A 509 17.17 -3.09 -19.41
N LEU A 510 17.21 -1.78 -19.23
CA LEU A 510 18.24 -0.88 -19.75
C LEU A 510 19.27 -0.62 -18.65
N TRP A 511 20.53 -0.99 -18.88
CA TRP A 511 21.63 -0.87 -17.93
C TRP A 511 22.49 0.35 -18.25
N HIS A 512 22.63 1.26 -17.29
CA HIS A 512 23.35 2.53 -17.43
C HIS A 512 24.82 2.45 -17.02
N LYS A 513 25.19 1.43 -16.24
CA LYS A 513 26.57 1.17 -15.81
C LYS A 513 27.05 -0.17 -16.33
N THR A 514 28.01 -0.12 -17.25
CA THR A 514 28.60 -1.29 -17.91
C THR A 514 29.30 -2.25 -16.95
N ASN A 515 29.93 -1.74 -15.88
CA ASN A 515 30.65 -2.55 -14.89
C ASN A 515 29.74 -3.38 -13.98
N TYR A 516 28.44 -3.05 -13.93
CA TYR A 516 27.44 -3.71 -13.08
C TYR A 516 26.36 -4.40 -13.91
N TYR A 517 26.64 -4.70 -15.18
CA TYR A 517 25.70 -5.37 -16.07
C TYR A 517 25.22 -6.69 -15.44
N LEU A 518 23.90 -6.86 -15.34
CA LEU A 518 23.23 -8.01 -14.71
C LEU A 518 23.42 -8.15 -13.18
N ASP A 519 24.01 -7.16 -12.51
CA ASP A 519 24.19 -7.17 -11.06
C ASP A 519 23.12 -6.33 -10.34
N TYR A 520 22.02 -6.98 -9.95
CA TYR A 520 20.93 -6.38 -9.16
C TYR A 520 21.26 -6.17 -7.67
N SER A 521 22.46 -6.55 -7.20
CA SER A 521 22.87 -6.28 -5.82
C SER A 521 23.25 -4.82 -5.60
N GLN A 522 23.55 -4.08 -6.68
CA GLN A 522 23.90 -2.67 -6.62
C GLN A 522 22.70 -1.79 -6.23
N SER A 523 22.95 -0.61 -5.66
CA SER A 523 21.91 0.36 -5.39
C SER A 523 21.35 0.96 -6.68
N ASN A 524 20.03 1.17 -6.76
CA ASN A 524 19.40 1.72 -7.96
C ASN A 524 18.53 2.93 -7.62
N ASN A 525 19.19 3.98 -7.13
CA ASN A 525 18.53 5.19 -6.66
C ASN A 525 17.91 5.97 -7.83
N ILE A 526 16.98 6.88 -7.51
CA ILE A 526 16.46 7.86 -8.48
C ILE A 526 17.60 8.81 -8.85
N ALA A 527 17.80 9.00 -10.17
CA ALA A 527 18.92 9.76 -10.73
C ALA A 527 18.77 11.28 -10.57
#